data_AF-A0A9P3IL82-F1
#
_entry.id   AF-A0A9P3IL82-F1
#
_cell.length_a   1.000
_cell.length_b   1.000
_cell.length_c   1.000
_cell.angle_alpha   90.00
_cell.angle_beta   90.00
_cell.angle_gamma   90.00
#
_symmetry.space_group_name_H-M   'P 1'
#
loop_
_entity.id
_entity.type
_entity.pdbx_description
1 polymer ?
#
loop_
_entity_poly.entity_id
_entity_poly.type
_entity_poly.pdbx_seq_one_letter_code
_entity_poly.pdbx_strand_id
1 'polypeptide(L)'
;MNEIADPERPFEVVTDASDIAIEAVLLQDFGDGLQPIAYESRKLQSAERNYPVHDKEMLAIVHAFKIWRCYLTGADVTVRTYHKSLQYLRTQPNLNPWQIRWLDYVESNFTYRITYKKGANNIADALSRPSAQTDAVPITQTDPLLSGLFTHGYSTDPLI
;
A
#
# COMPACT_ATOMS: atom_id res chain seq x y z
N MET A 1 2.54 -0.97 23.38
CA MET A 1 2.35 -2.41 23.64
C MET A 1 2.38 -3.06 22.28
N ASN A 2 3.28 -4.01 22.02
CA ASN A 2 3.26 -4.73 20.74
C ASN A 2 2.10 -5.73 20.82
N GLU A 3 0.94 -5.33 20.30
CA GLU A 3 -0.21 -6.22 20.21
C GLU A 3 0.10 -7.32 19.19
N ILE A 4 0.02 -8.57 19.65
CA ILE A 4 0.25 -9.75 18.81
C ILE A 4 -0.93 -9.87 17.86
N ALA A 5 -0.66 -10.08 16.57
CA ALA A 5 -1.68 -10.24 15.54
C ALA A 5 -2.71 -11.32 15.91
N ASP A 6 -3.99 -11.00 15.78
CA ASP A 6 -5.12 -11.89 16.02
C ASP A 6 -5.66 -12.41 14.68
N PRO A 7 -5.47 -13.69 14.32
CA PRO A 7 -5.89 -14.22 13.03
C PRO A 7 -7.42 -14.27 12.85
N GLU A 8 -8.21 -14.15 13.92
CA GLU A 8 -9.68 -14.15 13.85
C GLU A 8 -10.25 -12.78 13.51
N ARG A 9 -9.42 -11.72 13.52
CA ARG A 9 -9.82 -10.36 13.22
C ARG A 9 -9.40 -9.94 11.81
N PRO A 10 -10.17 -9.05 11.16
CA PRO A 10 -9.80 -8.53 9.84
C PRO A 10 -8.46 -7.79 9.88
N PHE A 11 -7.70 -7.91 8.78
CA PHE A 11 -6.51 -7.10 8.56
C PHE A 11 -6.80 -5.96 7.60
N GLU A 12 -6.11 -4.84 7.81
CA GLU A 12 -6.05 -3.75 6.84
C GLU A 12 -4.60 -3.57 6.37
N VAL A 13 -4.41 -3.60 5.05
CA VAL A 13 -3.12 -3.36 4.41
C VAL A 13 -3.20 -2.01 3.72
N VAL A 14 -2.39 -1.06 4.17
CA VAL A 14 -2.22 0.23 3.48
C VAL A 14 -0.95 0.15 2.66
N THR A 15 -1.03 0.46 1.38
CA THR A 15 0.15 0.51 0.50
C THR A 15 0.31 1.85 -0.15
N ASP A 16 1.55 2.22 -0.42
CA ASP A 16 1.89 3.34 -1.29
C ASP A 16 3.13 3.02 -2.13
N ALA A 17 3.33 3.80 -3.19
CA ALA A 17 4.51 3.71 -4.01
C ALA A 17 4.98 5.09 -4.46
N SER A 18 6.30 5.27 -4.41
CA SER A 18 7.00 6.43 -4.96
C SER A 18 7.83 6.01 -6.17
N ASP A 19 8.55 6.96 -6.77
CA ASP A 19 9.52 6.65 -7.82
C ASP A 19 10.77 5.91 -7.32
N ILE A 20 10.95 5.80 -6.00
CA ILE A 20 12.17 5.25 -5.39
C ILE A 20 11.89 3.94 -4.64
N ALA A 21 10.75 3.83 -3.97
CA ALA A 21 10.42 2.73 -3.09
C ALA A 21 8.91 2.44 -3.05
N ILE A 22 8.58 1.20 -2.68
CA ILE A 22 7.24 0.77 -2.32
C ILE A 22 7.17 0.58 -0.80
N GLU A 23 6.03 0.91 -0.22
CA GLU A 23 5.82 0.89 1.23
C GLU A 23 4.47 0.29 1.57
N ALA A 24 4.41 -0.39 2.72
CA ALA A 24 3.19 -0.95 3.24
C ALA A 24 3.15 -0.96 4.78
N VAL A 25 1.94 -0.89 5.34
CA VAL A 25 1.65 -1.14 6.76
C VAL A 25 0.57 -2.19 6.88
N LEU A 26 0.81 -3.18 7.71
CA LEU A 26 -0.19 -4.12 8.18
C LEU A 26 -0.81 -3.57 9.46
N LEU A 27 -2.12 -3.40 9.45
CA LEU A 27 -2.89 -2.83 10.54
C LEU A 27 -3.97 -3.83 10.98
N GLN A 28 -4.36 -3.73 12.25
CA GLN A 28 -5.48 -4.48 12.81
C GLN A 28 -6.19 -3.64 13.87
N ASP A 29 -7.51 -3.82 14.01
CA ASP A 29 -8.30 -3.15 15.05
C ASP A 29 -8.54 -4.10 16.23
N PHE A 30 -7.99 -3.73 17.38
CA PHE A 30 -8.13 -4.52 18.61
C PHE A 30 -9.27 -4.05 19.52
N GLY A 31 -10.00 -3.01 19.13
CA GLY A 31 -11.09 -2.39 19.91
C GLY A 31 -10.88 -0.89 20.16
N ASP A 32 -9.65 -0.40 19.94
CA ASP A 32 -9.24 1.00 20.13
C ASP A 32 -8.87 1.68 18.79
N GLY A 33 -9.34 1.13 17.67
CA GLY A 33 -9.02 1.59 16.32
C GLY A 33 -7.84 0.84 15.70
N LEU A 34 -7.50 1.24 14.47
CA LEU A 34 -6.43 0.59 13.70
C LEU A 34 -5.05 0.84 14.32
N GLN A 35 -4.34 -0.24 14.61
CA GLN A 35 -3.00 -0.24 15.16
C GLN A 35 -2.02 -1.00 14.26
N PRO A 36 -0.75 -0.57 14.18
CA PRO A 36 0.26 -1.21 13.34
C PRO A 36 0.71 -2.56 13.93
N ILE A 37 0.69 -3.58 13.09
CA ILE A 37 1.25 -4.91 13.35
C ILE A 37 2.65 -5.02 12.77
N ALA A 38 2.84 -4.55 11.53
CA ALA A 38 4.09 -4.65 10.82
C ALA A 38 4.22 -3.54 9.78
N TYR A 39 5.47 -3.18 9.47
CA TYR A 39 5.84 -2.22 8.44
C TYR A 39 6.73 -2.91 7.43
N GLU A 40 6.60 -2.54 6.16
CA GLU A 40 7.44 -3.06 5.09
C GLU A 40 7.79 -1.93 4.12
N SER A 41 9.07 -1.81 3.77
CA SER A 41 9.54 -0.87 2.76
C SER A 41 10.63 -1.51 1.92
N ARG A 42 10.53 -1.37 0.60
CA ARG A 42 11.51 -1.91 -0.34
C ARG A 42 11.83 -0.89 -1.43
N LYS A 43 13.13 -0.63 -1.62
CA LYS A 43 13.61 0.15 -2.77
C LYS A 43 13.27 -0.55 -4.08
N LEU A 44 12.78 0.22 -5.04
CA LEU A 44 12.53 -0.22 -6.40
C LEU A 44 13.85 -0.52 -7.10
N GLN A 45 13.89 -1.67 -7.79
CA GLN A 45 14.98 -2.04 -8.68
C GLN A 45 15.02 -1.11 -9.89
N SER A 46 16.17 -1.01 -10.56
CA SER A 46 16.34 -0.10 -11.71
C SER A 46 15.28 -0.27 -12.80
N ALA A 47 14.84 -1.52 -13.05
CA ALA A 47 13.76 -1.78 -14.00
C ALA A 47 12.38 -1.33 -13.48
N GLU A 48 12.09 -1.57 -12.20
CA GLU A 48 10.80 -1.26 -11.57
C GLU A 48 10.58 0.26 -11.39
N ARG A 49 11.65 1.06 -11.30
CA ARG A 49 11.55 2.52 -11.28
C ARG A 49 10.92 3.11 -12.54
N ASN A 50 11.05 2.42 -13.66
CA ASN A 50 10.47 2.83 -14.94
C ASN A 50 9.01 2.39 -15.08
N TYR A 51 8.46 1.66 -14.11
CA TYR A 51 7.05 1.28 -14.16
C TYR A 51 6.16 2.51 -14.03
N PRO A 52 5.02 2.53 -14.74
CA PRO A 52 3.95 3.48 -14.48
C PRO A 52 3.53 3.47 -13.00
N VAL A 53 3.02 4.59 -12.50
CA VAL A 53 2.59 4.73 -11.09
C VAL A 53 1.64 3.61 -10.67
N HIS A 54 0.63 3.31 -11.50
CA HIS A 54 -0.34 2.23 -11.21
C HIS A 54 0.32 0.85 -11.07
N ASP A 55 1.39 0.58 -11.82
CA ASP A 55 2.14 -0.68 -11.74
C ASP A 55 3.00 -0.75 -10.49
N LYS A 56 3.57 0.38 -10.06
CA LYS A 56 4.34 0.46 -8.81
C LYS A 56 3.45 0.23 -7.60
N GLU A 57 2.24 0.77 -7.60
CA GLU A 57 1.28 0.56 -6.52
C GLU A 57 0.76 -0.88 -6.48
N MET A 58 0.48 -1.46 -7.66
CA MET A 58 0.14 -2.89 -7.74
C MET A 58 1.28 -3.76 -7.21
N LEU A 59 2.53 -3.41 -7.55
CA LEU A 59 3.72 -4.07 -7.04
C LEU A 59 3.83 -3.95 -5.52
N ALA A 60 3.47 -2.80 -4.92
CA ALA A 60 3.43 -2.63 -3.47
C ALA A 60 2.46 -3.61 -2.80
N ILE A 61 1.25 -3.77 -3.35
CA ILE A 61 0.26 -4.74 -2.85
C ILE A 61 0.81 -6.16 -2.96
N VAL A 62 1.29 -6.56 -4.14
CA VAL A 62 1.80 -7.91 -4.39
C VAL A 62 2.98 -8.24 -3.47
N HIS A 63 3.87 -7.26 -3.26
CA HIS A 63 5.01 -7.39 -2.35
C HIS A 63 4.55 -7.58 -0.90
N ALA A 64 3.68 -6.71 -0.40
CA ALA A 64 3.13 -6.81 0.95
C ALA A 64 2.44 -8.18 1.20
N PHE A 65 1.66 -8.66 0.23
CA PHE A 65 0.97 -9.94 0.32
C PHE A 65 1.92 -11.14 0.33
N LYS A 66 3.06 -11.05 -0.37
CA LYS A 66 4.11 -12.08 -0.31
C LYS A 66 4.81 -12.10 1.03
N ILE A 67 5.18 -10.93 1.56
CA ILE A 67 5.88 -10.81 2.85
C ILE A 67 4.98 -11.27 3.99
N TRP A 68 3.72 -10.82 4.02
CA TRP A 68 2.77 -11.13 5.08
C TRP A 68 1.85 -12.30 4.77
N ARG A 69 2.27 -13.21 3.89
CA ARG A 69 1.49 -14.40 3.55
C ARG A 69 1.03 -15.18 4.79
N CYS A 70 1.89 -15.27 5.82
CA CYS A 70 1.58 -15.93 7.08
C CYS A 70 0.43 -15.29 7.86
N TYR A 71 0.19 -13.99 7.70
CA TYR A 71 -0.92 -13.27 8.34
C TYR A 71 -2.18 -13.27 7.46
N LEU A 72 -2.02 -13.11 6.15
CA LEU A 72 -3.13 -12.80 5.25
C LEU A 72 -3.82 -14.02 4.65
N THR A 73 -3.16 -15.20 4.64
CA THR A 73 -3.78 -16.41 4.09
C THR A 73 -4.95 -16.87 4.97
N GLY A 74 -6.16 -16.89 4.40
CA GLY A 74 -7.39 -17.30 5.08
C GLY A 74 -8.07 -16.20 5.92
N ALA A 75 -7.47 -15.01 6.01
CA ALA A 75 -8.04 -13.87 6.72
C ALA A 75 -8.94 -13.00 5.81
N ASP A 76 -9.82 -12.19 6.43
CA ASP A 76 -10.50 -11.10 5.73
C ASP A 76 -9.59 -9.88 5.64
N VAL A 77 -9.23 -9.47 4.42
CA VAL A 77 -8.24 -8.40 4.19
C VAL A 77 -8.85 -7.23 3.44
N THR A 78 -8.67 -6.03 3.98
CA THR A 78 -8.93 -4.78 3.27
C THR A 78 -7.63 -4.15 2.80
N VAL A 79 -7.48 -3.96 1.50
CA VAL A 79 -6.39 -3.16 0.95
C VAL A 79 -6.86 -1.72 0.79
N ARG A 80 -6.15 -0.77 1.40
CA ARG A 80 -6.34 0.66 1.19
C ARG A 80 -5.30 1.20 0.23
N THR A 81 -5.78 1.87 -0.80
CA THR A 81 -4.95 2.56 -1.80
C THR A 81 -5.40 4.01 -1.98
N TYR A 82 -4.43 4.91 -2.17
CA TYR A 82 -4.67 6.32 -2.49
C TYR A 82 -4.81 6.59 -3.99
N HIS A 83 -4.84 5.55 -4.82
CA HIS A 83 -4.93 5.70 -6.26
C HIS A 83 -6.14 4.99 -6.85
N LYS A 84 -6.94 5.79 -7.57
CA LYS A 84 -8.25 5.37 -8.05
C LYS A 84 -8.19 4.28 -9.11
N SER A 85 -7.10 4.20 -9.88
CA SER A 85 -6.97 3.20 -10.96
C SER A 85 -6.99 1.77 -10.46
N LEU A 86 -6.48 1.52 -9.24
CA LEU A 86 -6.44 0.19 -8.64
C LEU A 86 -7.81 -0.33 -8.22
N GLN A 87 -8.82 0.55 -8.08
CA GLN A 87 -10.20 0.12 -7.86
C GLN A 87 -10.74 -0.69 -9.05
N TYR A 88 -10.25 -0.40 -10.26
CA TYR A 88 -10.68 -1.03 -11.50
C TYR A 88 -9.70 -2.08 -12.01
N LEU A 89 -8.74 -2.51 -11.19
CA LEU A 89 -7.68 -3.44 -11.59
C LEU A 89 -8.23 -4.73 -12.22
N ARG A 90 -9.36 -5.23 -11.70
CA ARG A 90 -10.06 -6.42 -12.21
C ARG A 90 -10.81 -6.21 -13.52
N THR A 91 -11.13 -4.97 -13.87
CA THR A 91 -11.96 -4.62 -15.03
C THR A 91 -11.16 -3.99 -16.16
N GLN A 92 -9.84 -3.88 -16.02
CA GLN A 92 -9.00 -3.33 -17.08
C GLN A 92 -8.96 -4.30 -18.27
N PRO A 93 -9.29 -3.83 -19.49
CA PRO A 93 -9.47 -4.71 -20.65
C PRO A 93 -8.15 -5.31 -21.17
N ASN A 94 -7.01 -4.64 -20.94
CA ASN A 94 -5.71 -5.05 -21.47
C ASN A 94 -4.67 -5.03 -20.35
N LEU A 95 -4.54 -6.14 -19.62
CA LEU A 95 -3.48 -6.35 -18.64
C LEU A 95 -2.24 -6.96 -19.31
N ASN A 96 -1.07 -6.45 -18.96
CA ASN A 96 0.22 -7.00 -19.36
C ASN A 96 0.42 -8.39 -18.71
N PRO A 97 1.00 -9.39 -19.41
CA PRO A 97 1.30 -10.71 -18.85
C PRO A 97 1.84 -10.76 -17.42
N TRP A 98 2.67 -9.81 -17.01
CA TRP A 98 3.20 -9.77 -15.64
C TRP A 98 2.16 -9.29 -14.62
N GLN A 99 1.34 -8.30 -14.96
CA GLN A 99 0.19 -7.89 -14.14
C GLN A 99 -0.78 -9.06 -13.97
N ILE A 100 -1.04 -9.82 -15.03
CA ILE A 100 -1.88 -11.04 -14.95
C ILE A 100 -1.29 -12.03 -13.94
N ARG A 101 0.00 -12.32 -14.01
CA ARG A 101 0.67 -13.22 -13.05
C ARG A 101 0.60 -12.72 -11.60
N TRP A 102 0.72 -11.42 -11.41
CA TRP A 102 0.61 -10.81 -10.08
C TRP A 102 -0.82 -10.88 -9.54
N LEU A 103 -1.82 -10.55 -10.37
CA LEU A 103 -3.23 -10.71 -10.02
C LEU A 103 -3.57 -12.15 -9.69
N ASP A 104 -3.21 -13.08 -10.57
CA ASP A 104 -3.45 -14.50 -10.40
C ASP A 104 -2.85 -15.02 -9.08
N TYR A 105 -1.63 -14.58 -8.74
CA TYR A 105 -1.03 -14.89 -7.45
C TYR A 105 -1.87 -14.38 -6.27
N VAL A 106 -2.28 -13.11 -6.29
CA VAL A 106 -3.03 -12.52 -5.16
C VAL A 106 -4.44 -13.12 -5.06
N GLU A 107 -5.15 -13.26 -6.19
CA GLU A 107 -6.52 -13.79 -6.23
C GLU A 107 -6.59 -15.29 -5.89
N SER A 108 -5.59 -16.07 -6.26
CA SER A 108 -5.57 -17.51 -5.96
C SER A 108 -5.19 -17.84 -4.51
N ASN A 109 -4.54 -16.92 -3.79
CA ASN A 109 -4.00 -17.19 -2.46
C ASN A 109 -4.70 -16.44 -1.32
N PHE A 110 -5.47 -15.38 -1.62
CA PHE A 110 -5.99 -14.47 -0.60
C PHE A 110 -7.42 -14.02 -0.87
N THR A 111 -8.20 -13.85 0.20
CA THR A 111 -9.50 -13.20 0.17
C THR A 111 -9.33 -11.73 0.55
N TYR A 112 -9.59 -10.81 -0.37
CA TYR A 112 -9.36 -9.40 -0.14
C TYR A 112 -10.31 -8.49 -0.93
N ARG A 113 -10.50 -7.28 -0.40
CA ARG A 113 -11.20 -6.18 -1.06
C ARG A 113 -10.29 -4.97 -1.17
N ILE A 114 -10.33 -4.27 -2.31
CA ILE A 114 -9.62 -3.00 -2.51
C ILE A 114 -10.58 -1.86 -2.21
N THR A 115 -10.17 -0.95 -1.35
CA THR A 115 -10.88 0.29 -1.02
C THR A 115 -10.01 1.48 -1.40
N TYR A 116 -10.57 2.37 -2.22
CA TYR A 116 -9.94 3.63 -2.55
C TYR A 116 -10.28 4.66 -1.46
N LYS A 117 -9.26 5.26 -0.85
CA LYS A 117 -9.43 6.41 0.04
C LYS A 117 -8.87 7.63 -0.67
N LYS A 118 -9.73 8.63 -0.93
CA LYS A 118 -9.26 9.92 -1.48
C LYS A 118 -8.36 10.57 -0.41
N GLY A 119 -7.08 10.78 -0.73
CA GLY A 119 -6.20 11.55 0.13
C GLY A 119 -6.75 12.97 0.31
N ALA A 120 -6.51 13.58 1.48
CA ALA A 120 -6.97 14.94 1.78
C ALA A 120 -6.43 15.98 0.78
N ASN A 121 -5.34 15.66 0.08
CA ASN A 121 -4.65 16.52 -0.88
C ASN A 121 -4.36 15.77 -2.19
N ASN A 122 -5.37 15.33 -2.94
CA ASN A 122 -5.17 15.05 -4.36
C ASN A 122 -4.97 16.37 -5.10
N ILE A 123 -3.77 16.93 -4.99
CA ILE A 123 -3.29 18.10 -5.73
C ILE A 123 -3.39 17.84 -7.25
N ALA A 124 -3.44 16.57 -7.69
CA ALA A 124 -3.72 16.17 -9.06
C ALA A 124 -5.09 16.66 -9.60
N ASP A 125 -6.12 16.82 -8.76
CA ASP A 125 -7.44 17.35 -9.17
C ASP A 125 -7.41 18.90 -9.23
N ALA A 126 -6.45 19.53 -8.55
CA ALA A 126 -6.21 20.97 -8.57
C ALA A 126 -5.18 21.41 -9.65
N LEU A 127 -4.38 20.47 -10.17
CA LEU A 127 -3.29 20.70 -11.13
C LEU A 127 -3.65 20.51 -12.62
N SER A 128 -4.94 20.45 -12.99
CA SER A 128 -5.32 20.65 -14.40
C SER A 128 -5.04 22.08 -14.92
N ARG A 129 -4.39 22.93 -14.11
CA ARG A 129 -3.81 24.21 -14.51
C ARG A 129 -2.31 24.04 -14.78
N PRO A 130 -1.83 24.39 -15.99
CA PRO A 130 -0.44 24.20 -16.35
C PRO A 130 0.43 25.26 -15.68
N SER A 131 1.29 24.85 -14.74
CA SER A 131 2.66 25.39 -14.58
C SER A 131 3.36 24.83 -13.35
N ALA A 132 4.66 24.64 -13.53
CA ALA A 132 5.73 24.50 -12.54
C ALA A 132 5.91 23.13 -11.86
N GLN A 133 7.06 22.55 -12.18
CA GLN A 133 7.81 21.52 -11.46
C GLN A 133 7.66 21.66 -9.94
N THR A 134 7.38 20.56 -9.24
CA THR A 134 7.57 20.48 -7.78
C THR A 134 7.81 19.03 -7.39
N ASP A 135 8.88 18.82 -6.61
CA ASP A 135 9.33 17.53 -6.09
C ASP A 135 8.21 16.81 -5.33
N ALA A 136 8.00 15.52 -5.66
CA ALA A 136 6.96 14.71 -5.05
C ALA A 136 7.29 14.43 -3.58
N VAL A 137 6.43 14.92 -2.68
CA VAL A 137 6.49 14.68 -1.24
C VAL A 137 5.90 13.29 -0.94
N PRO A 138 6.65 12.37 -0.28
CA PRO A 138 6.12 11.06 0.10
C PRO A 138 4.96 11.17 1.12
N ILE A 139 4.09 10.15 1.14
CA ILE A 139 2.96 9.87 2.07
C ILE A 139 3.16 10.29 3.53
N THR A 140 4.42 10.42 3.97
CA THR A 140 4.83 10.93 5.28
C THR A 140 4.11 12.22 5.69
N GLN A 141 3.63 13.06 4.76
CA GLN A 141 3.09 14.39 5.08
C GLN A 141 1.56 14.59 4.88
N THR A 142 0.79 13.65 4.33
CA THR A 142 -0.59 13.95 3.87
C THR A 142 -1.74 13.17 4.52
N ASP A 143 -1.50 12.07 5.26
CA ASP A 143 -2.55 11.41 6.06
C ASP A 143 -2.26 11.55 7.56
N PRO A 144 -3.14 12.18 8.36
CA PRO A 144 -2.99 12.30 9.82
C PRO A 144 -2.83 10.94 10.53
N LEU A 145 -3.40 9.86 9.97
CA LEU A 145 -3.28 8.52 10.55
C LEU A 145 -1.92 7.88 10.27
N LEU A 146 -1.30 8.16 9.12
CA LEU A 146 -0.02 7.55 8.73
C LEU A 146 1.20 8.41 9.04
N SER A 147 1.04 9.74 9.04
CA SER A 147 2.10 10.69 9.43
C SER A 147 2.62 10.43 10.84
N GLY A 148 1.76 10.02 11.78
CA GLY A 148 2.16 9.58 13.12
C GLY A 148 2.80 8.18 13.15
N LEU A 149 2.27 7.24 12.36
CA LEU A 149 2.67 5.82 12.39
C LEU A 149 4.04 5.56 11.77
N PHE A 150 4.41 6.28 10.71
CA PHE A 150 5.73 6.11 10.09
C PHE A 150 6.81 6.93 10.80
N THR A 151 6.51 8.14 11.28
CA THR A 151 7.50 9.00 11.98
C THR A 151 7.98 8.39 13.31
N HIS A 152 7.10 7.68 14.03
CA HIS A 152 7.49 6.97 15.27
C HIS A 152 8.19 5.63 15.01
N GLY A 153 7.75 4.86 14.01
CA GLY A 153 8.32 3.54 13.68
C GLY A 153 9.79 3.59 13.25
N TYR A 154 10.18 4.63 12.50
CA TYR A 154 11.59 4.85 12.11
C TYR A 154 12.52 5.19 13.28
N SER A 155 12.02 5.65 14.44
CA SER A 155 12.88 6.01 15.59
C SER A 155 13.21 4.83 16.51
N THR A 156 12.54 3.69 16.33
CA THR A 156 12.65 2.52 17.21
C THR A 156 13.19 1.26 16.52
N ASP A 157 13.56 1.33 15.25
CA ASP A 157 14.14 0.21 14.52
C ASP A 157 15.67 0.14 14.78
N PRO A 158 16.18 -0.91 15.46
CA PRO A 158 17.61 -1.00 15.81
C PRO A 158 18.52 -1.39 14.63
N LEU A 159 18.04 -1.31 13.38
CA LEU A 159 18.80 -1.66 12.18
C LEU A 159 19.08 -0.48 11.23
N ILE A 160 19.05 0.76 11.74
CA ILE A 160 19.74 1.91 11.12
C ILE A 160 20.86 2.41 12.04
#